data_AF-A0A6I4ISZ0-F1
#
_entry.id   AF-A0A6I4ISZ0-F1
#
_cell.length_a   1.000
_cell.length_b   1.000
_cell.length_c   1.000
_cell.angle_alpha   90.00
_cell.angle_beta   90.00
_cell.angle_gamma   90.00
#
_symmetry.space_group_name_H-M   'P 1'
#
loop_
_entity.id
_entity.type
_entity.pdbx_description
1 polymer ?
#
loop_
_entity_poly.entity_id
_entity_poly.type
_entity_poly.pdbx_seq_one_letter_code
_entity_poly.pdbx_strand_id
1 'polypeptide(L)'
;MKSELKYIELKSGYANNGPAWIGMVEFSKSGRTIYFNGKALKSSKGRGIAGNYYDMENGDEYWVSGVKKDGSDRHKNGGGKIWIDRKVVNVYLSLIECKELDRKRYELTDIQPTNKQLFSELEN
;
A
#
# COMPACT_ATOMS: atom_id res chain seq x y z
N MET A 1 -13.71 -7.46 -9.91
CA MET A 1 -13.17 -6.43 -9.00
C MET A 1 -11.88 -5.91 -9.63
N LYS A 2 -11.60 -4.62 -9.51
CA LYS A 2 -10.38 -4.03 -10.08
C LYS A 2 -9.22 -4.28 -9.12
N SER A 3 -8.07 -4.66 -9.66
CA SER A 3 -6.82 -4.73 -8.91
C SER A 3 -5.83 -3.73 -9.50
N GLU A 4 -5.08 -3.05 -8.63
CA GLU A 4 -4.10 -2.06 -9.06
C GLU A 4 -2.81 -2.17 -8.25
N LEU A 5 -1.68 -1.86 -8.89
CA LEU A 5 -0.41 -1.72 -8.20
C LEU A 5 -0.40 -0.40 -7.42
N LYS A 6 -0.14 -0.46 -6.12
CA LYS A 6 -0.11 0.71 -5.24
C LYS A 6 1.14 0.75 -4.38
N TYR A 7 1.47 1.96 -3.95
CA TYR A 7 2.31 2.23 -2.80
C TYR A 7 1.43 2.38 -1.56
N ILE A 8 1.79 1.73 -0.45
CA ILE A 8 1.08 1.76 0.83
C ILE A 8 2.09 2.04 1.93
N GLU A 9 1.91 3.06 2.77
CA GLU A 9 2.79 3.37 3.90
C GLU A 9 1.99 3.53 5.19
N LEU A 10 2.39 2.86 6.26
CA LEU A 10 1.83 3.07 7.59
C LEU A 10 2.28 4.44 8.14
N LYS A 11 1.32 5.28 8.53
CA LYS A 11 1.56 6.63 9.05
C LYS A 11 1.43 6.71 10.56
N SER A 12 0.49 5.97 11.14
CA SER A 12 0.32 5.90 12.60
C SER A 12 1.62 5.49 13.30
N GLY A 13 2.11 6.34 14.21
CA GLY A 13 3.33 6.10 14.97
C GLY A 13 4.64 6.43 14.25
N TYR A 14 4.61 6.99 13.03
CA TYR A 14 5.82 7.25 12.23
C TYR A 14 5.88 8.65 11.63
N ALA A 15 7.10 9.17 11.49
CA ALA A 15 7.38 10.50 10.92
C ALA A 15 7.94 10.37 9.49
N ASN A 16 7.13 9.83 8.57
CA ASN A 16 7.51 9.54 7.16
C ASN A 16 8.52 8.40 6.96
N ASN A 17 8.79 7.61 7.98
CA ASN A 17 9.69 6.47 7.96
C ASN A 17 8.99 5.16 8.33
N GLY A 18 7.66 5.12 8.22
CA GLY A 18 6.89 3.92 8.54
C GLY A 18 7.18 2.78 7.59
N PRO A 19 6.79 1.55 7.95
CA PRO A 19 6.76 0.44 7.02
C PRO A 19 5.97 0.81 5.76
N ALA A 20 6.52 0.53 4.58
CA ALA A 20 5.77 0.70 3.33
C ALA A 20 5.98 -0.44 2.37
N TRP A 21 5.00 -0.57 1.49
CA TRP A 21 4.90 -1.66 0.55
C TRP A 21 4.57 -1.18 -0.85
N ILE A 22 5.00 -1.97 -1.82
CA ILE A 22 4.52 -1.93 -3.19
C ILE A 22 3.91 -3.30 -3.50
N GLY A 23 2.63 -3.30 -3.85
CA GLY A 23 1.87 -4.54 -4.06
C GLY A 23 0.57 -4.31 -4.80
N MET A 24 -0.02 -5.40 -5.29
CA MET A 24 -1.38 -5.36 -5.82
C MET A 24 -2.38 -5.19 -4.68
N VAL A 25 -3.31 -4.27 -4.86
CA VAL A 25 -4.48 -4.13 -3.98
C VAL A 25 -5.73 -4.52 -4.74
N GLU A 26 -6.72 -5.04 -4.03
CA GLU A 26 -8.04 -5.30 -4.58
C GLU A 26 -9.05 -4.28 -4.04
N PHE A 27 -9.87 -3.71 -4.91
CA PHE A 27 -10.91 -2.78 -4.49
C PHE A 27 -12.22 -3.50 -4.13
N SER A 28 -12.91 -3.00 -3.10
CA SER A 28 -14.31 -3.34 -2.88
C SER A 28 -15.18 -2.88 -4.05
N LYS A 29 -16.42 -3.40 -4.15
CA LYS A 29 -17.34 -3.04 -5.23
C LYS A 29 -17.60 -1.53 -5.31
N SER A 30 -17.61 -0.85 -4.16
CA SER A 30 -17.80 0.60 -4.07
C SER A 30 -16.53 1.41 -4.38
N GLY A 31 -15.37 0.77 -4.47
CA GLY A 31 -14.06 1.42 -4.61
C GLY A 31 -13.58 2.16 -3.37
N ARG A 32 -14.33 2.14 -2.25
CA ARG A 32 -14.01 2.88 -1.02
C ARG A 32 -13.08 2.12 -0.08
N THR A 33 -12.95 0.81 -0.25
CA THR A 33 -12.10 -0.07 0.55
C THR A 33 -11.08 -0.71 -0.37
N ILE A 34 -9.83 -0.78 0.07
CA ILE A 34 -8.81 -1.62 -0.54
C ILE A 34 -8.48 -2.78 0.40
N TYR A 35 -8.25 -3.95 -0.17
CA TYR A 35 -7.79 -5.13 0.56
C TYR A 35 -6.34 -5.39 0.21
N PHE A 36 -5.50 -5.50 1.24
CA PHE A 36 -4.07 -5.58 1.10
C PHE A 36 -3.44 -6.28 2.31
N ASN A 37 -2.66 -7.32 2.06
CA ASN A 37 -1.85 -8.01 3.08
C ASN A 37 -2.58 -8.41 4.36
N GLY A 38 -3.79 -8.98 4.22
CA GLY A 38 -4.64 -9.36 5.35
C GLY A 38 -5.44 -8.20 5.96
N LYS A 39 -5.38 -6.99 5.40
CA LYS A 39 -6.04 -5.79 5.92
C LYS A 39 -7.13 -5.28 5.00
N ALA A 40 -8.15 -4.66 5.58
CA ALA A 40 -9.11 -3.82 4.86
C ALA A 40 -8.85 -2.36 5.21
N LEU A 41 -8.35 -1.59 4.24
CA LEU A 41 -8.10 -0.16 4.41
C LEU A 41 -9.26 0.61 3.78
N LYS A 42 -9.98 1.40 4.57
CA LYS A 42 -11.11 2.21 4.12
C LYS A 42 -10.66 3.65 3.89
N SER A 43 -11.12 4.26 2.79
CA SER A 43 -10.76 5.64 2.47
C SER A 43 -11.27 6.60 3.54
N SER A 44 -10.38 7.45 4.03
CA SER A 44 -10.72 8.49 5.01
C SER A 44 -11.50 9.66 4.39
N LYS A 45 -11.71 9.68 3.07
CA LYS A 45 -12.38 10.78 2.32
C LYS A 45 -11.81 12.17 2.66
N GLY A 46 -10.49 12.26 2.83
CA GLY A 46 -9.81 13.51 3.19
C GLY A 46 -9.93 13.94 4.65
N ARG A 47 -10.45 13.07 5.54
CA ARG A 47 -10.58 13.34 6.98
C ARG A 47 -9.44 12.74 7.82
N GLY A 48 -8.48 12.06 7.20
CA GLY A 48 -7.31 11.53 7.91
C GLY A 48 -6.33 12.65 8.28
N ILE A 49 -5.52 12.41 9.30
CA ILE A 49 -4.54 13.37 9.81
C ILE A 49 -3.23 13.28 9.03
N ALA A 50 -2.69 12.08 8.91
CA ALA A 50 -1.42 11.76 8.25
C ALA A 50 -1.59 10.83 7.04
N GLY A 51 -2.66 10.03 7.01
CA GLY A 51 -3.01 9.11 5.91
C GLY A 51 -4.30 9.49 5.18
N ASN A 52 -4.53 8.83 4.05
CA ASN A 52 -5.76 8.95 3.25
C ASN A 52 -6.65 7.70 3.31
N TYR A 53 -6.17 6.65 3.96
CA TYR A 53 -6.90 5.44 4.33
C TYR A 53 -6.66 5.13 5.80
N TYR A 54 -7.54 4.32 6.39
CA TYR A 54 -7.34 3.75 7.72
C TYR A 54 -7.68 2.26 7.72
N ASP A 55 -6.98 1.49 8.55
CA ASP A 55 -7.28 0.08 8.77
C ASP A 55 -8.55 -0.05 9.61
N MET A 56 -9.49 -0.85 9.11
CA MET A 56 -10.81 -1.03 9.71
C MET A 56 -10.75 -1.77 11.06
N GLU A 57 -9.69 -2.52 11.36
CA GLU A 57 -9.58 -3.27 12.61
C GLU A 57 -9.07 -2.43 13.77
N ASN A 58 -8.08 -1.56 13.52
CA ASN A 58 -7.36 -0.86 14.58
C ASN A 58 -7.33 0.67 14.43
N GLY A 59 -7.85 1.21 13.32
CA GLY A 59 -7.88 2.64 13.04
C GLY A 59 -6.55 3.25 12.60
N ASP A 60 -5.50 2.45 12.38
CA ASP A 60 -4.21 2.96 11.95
C ASP A 60 -4.33 3.65 10.58
N GLU A 61 -3.72 4.81 10.44
CA GLU A 61 -3.74 5.56 9.20
C GLU A 61 -2.63 5.11 8.24
N TYR A 62 -3.01 5.00 6.97
CA TYR A 62 -2.13 4.62 5.88
C TYR A 62 -2.16 5.69 4.78
N TRP A 63 -1.01 5.93 4.19
CA TRP A 63 -0.90 6.65 2.94
C TRP A 63 -0.91 5.65 1.78
N VAL A 64 -1.87 5.79 0.88
CA VAL A 64 -2.04 4.93 -0.29
C VAL A 64 -2.01 5.80 -1.53
N SER A 65 -1.13 5.49 -2.47
CA SER A 65 -1.04 6.18 -3.76
C SER A 65 -0.75 5.21 -4.91
N GLY A 66 -0.89 5.70 -6.14
CA GLY A 66 -0.28 5.03 -7.29
C GLY A 66 1.25 4.99 -7.13
N VAL A 67 1.85 4.02 -7.81
CA VAL A 67 3.30 3.99 -7.97
C VAL A 67 3.74 5.09 -8.96
N LYS A 68 4.82 5.77 -8.65
CA LYS A 68 5.40 6.81 -9.51
C LYS A 68 6.40 6.21 -10.51
N LYS A 69 6.39 6.74 -11.74
CA LYS A 69 7.32 6.32 -12.81
C LYS A 69 8.79 6.60 -12.50
N ASP A 70 9.08 7.61 -11.67
CA ASP A 70 10.44 7.95 -11.25
C ASP A 70 10.92 7.12 -10.04
N GLY A 71 10.09 6.20 -9.52
CA GLY A 71 10.40 5.41 -8.33
C GLY A 71 10.57 6.25 -7.05
N SER A 72 10.09 7.49 -7.02
CA SER A 72 10.14 8.37 -5.82
C SER A 72 8.91 8.19 -4.92
N ASP A 73 8.44 6.94 -4.75
CA ASP A 73 7.14 6.63 -4.13
C ASP A 73 7.01 7.18 -2.70
N ARG A 74 8.06 7.01 -1.89
CA ARG A 74 8.14 7.52 -0.52
C ARG A 74 8.30 9.04 -0.49
N HIS A 75 7.80 9.66 0.58
CA HIS A 75 7.97 11.09 0.84
C HIS A 75 9.45 11.50 0.81
N LYS A 76 9.75 12.73 0.33
CA LYS A 76 11.13 13.23 0.14
C LYS A 76 12.01 13.19 1.41
N ASN A 77 11.40 13.40 2.57
CA ASN A 77 12.07 13.35 3.88
C ASN A 77 11.84 12.01 4.59
N GLY A 78 11.29 11.02 3.89
CA GLY A 78 11.08 9.68 4.41
C GLY A 78 12.32 8.82 4.25
N GLY A 79 12.48 7.84 5.13
CA GLY A 79 13.64 6.93 5.12
C GLY A 79 13.23 5.51 5.43
N GLY A 80 14.07 4.53 5.11
CA GLY A 80 13.77 3.10 5.26
C GLY A 80 13.47 2.40 3.93
N LYS A 81 13.58 1.08 3.94
CA LYS A 81 13.30 0.25 2.77
C LYS A 81 11.79 0.13 2.52
N ILE A 82 11.44 -0.12 1.26
CA ILE A 82 10.09 -0.42 0.83
C ILE A 82 10.01 -1.92 0.53
N TRP A 83 9.05 -2.61 1.12
CA TRP A 83 8.81 -4.02 0.83
C TRP A 83 8.02 -4.17 -0.46
N ILE A 84 8.58 -4.81 -1.48
CA ILE A 84 7.87 -5.08 -2.74
C ILE A 84 7.47 -6.55 -2.81
N ASP A 85 6.22 -6.81 -3.20
CA ASP A 85 5.73 -8.16 -3.46
C ASP A 85 6.57 -8.81 -4.56
N ARG A 86 7.12 -10.00 -4.30
CA ARG A 86 7.85 -10.80 -5.30
C ARG A 86 7.08 -10.93 -6.60
N LYS A 87 5.76 -11.04 -6.53
CA LYS A 87 4.88 -11.25 -7.70
C LYS A 87 4.77 -10.03 -8.59
N VAL A 88 5.05 -8.82 -8.08
CA VAL A 88 4.84 -7.56 -8.82
C VAL A 88 6.13 -6.89 -9.27
N VAL A 89 7.30 -7.45 -8.94
CA VAL A 89 8.61 -6.86 -9.27
C VAL A 89 8.72 -6.53 -10.76
N ASN A 90 8.35 -7.47 -11.64
CA ASN A 90 8.44 -7.23 -13.09
C ASN A 90 7.49 -6.11 -13.54
N VAL A 91 6.26 -6.07 -13.02
CA VAL A 91 5.28 -5.01 -13.33
C VAL A 91 5.79 -3.66 -12.86
N TYR A 92 6.36 -3.59 -11.66
CA TYR A 92 6.95 -2.38 -11.11
C TYR A 92 8.13 -1.89 -11.96
N LEU A 93 9.09 -2.79 -12.28
CA LEU A 93 10.26 -2.47 -13.09
C LEU A 93 9.90 -1.97 -14.49
N SER A 94 8.91 -2.57 -15.14
CA SER A 94 8.38 -2.08 -16.42
C SER A 94 7.75 -0.70 -16.30
N LEU A 95 7.08 -0.39 -15.19
CA LEU A 95 6.43 0.91 -14.98
C LEU A 95 7.42 2.05 -14.75
N ILE A 96 8.56 1.75 -14.12
CA ILE A 96 9.63 2.72 -13.86
C ILE A 96 10.76 2.66 -14.90
N GLU A 97 10.58 1.90 -15.98
CA GLU A 97 11.56 1.71 -17.07
C GLU A 97 12.97 1.31 -16.57
N CYS A 98 13.03 0.49 -15.52
CA CYS A 98 14.28 -0.01 -14.93
C CYS A 98 14.47 -1.49 -15.22
N LYS A 99 15.73 -1.92 -15.33
CA LYS A 99 16.09 -3.33 -15.59
C LYS A 99 16.16 -4.17 -14.32
N GLU A 100 16.56 -3.55 -13.20
CA GLU A 100 16.84 -4.25 -11.96
C GLU A 100 16.31 -3.48 -10.75
N LEU A 101 15.92 -4.23 -9.74
CA LEU A 101 15.41 -3.70 -8.48
C LEU A 101 16.57 -3.29 -7.57
N ASP A 102 16.61 -2.01 -7.17
CA ASP A 102 17.60 -1.52 -6.22
C ASP A 102 17.38 -2.12 -4.81
N ARG A 103 18.20 -3.12 -4.47
CA ARG A 103 18.16 -3.83 -3.18
C ARG A 103 18.50 -2.96 -1.96
N LYS A 104 19.07 -1.77 -2.17
CA LYS A 104 19.29 -0.80 -1.08
C LYS A 104 17.98 -0.13 -0.69
N ARG A 105 17.08 0.08 -1.65
CA ARG A 105 15.78 0.74 -1.45
C ARG A 105 14.63 -0.25 -1.24
N TYR A 106 14.74 -1.44 -1.81
CA TYR A 106 13.65 -2.43 -1.80
C TYR A 106 14.04 -3.74 -1.13
N GLU A 107 13.11 -4.29 -0.35
CA GLU A 107 13.18 -5.62 0.26
C GLU A 107 12.07 -6.49 -0.36
N LEU A 108 12.32 -7.77 -0.63
CA LEU A 108 11.27 -8.66 -1.16
C LEU A 108 10.39 -9.19 -0.03
N THR A 109 9.09 -9.26 -0.28
CA THR A 109 8.13 -9.89 0.64
C THR A 109 7.08 -10.67 -0.13
N ASP A 110 6.34 -11.51 0.60
CA ASP A 110 5.21 -12.29 0.08
C ASP A 110 3.92 -11.73 0.68
N ILE A 111 3.21 -10.93 -0.12
CA ILE A 111 1.97 -10.29 0.30
C ILE A 111 0.83 -11.30 0.26
N GLN A 112 0.16 -11.44 1.40
CA GLN A 112 -0.90 -12.43 1.55
C GLN A 112 -2.24 -11.89 1.02
N PRO A 113 -3.04 -12.73 0.34
CA PRO A 113 -4.41 -12.40 0.02
C PRO A 113 -5.20 -12.08 1.30
N THR A 114 -6.13 -11.13 1.20
CA THR A 114 -6.97 -10.74 2.33
C THR A 114 -8.27 -11.52 2.28
N ASN A 115 -8.65 -12.17 3.38
CA ASN A 115 -9.97 -12.78 3.50
C ASN A 115 -11.04 -11.69 3.72
N LYS A 116 -11.68 -11.26 2.64
CA LYS A 116 -12.66 -10.17 2.64
C LYS A 116 -13.90 -10.46 3.49
N GLN A 117 -14.23 -11.73 3.75
CA GLN A 117 -15.38 -12.11 4.56
C GLN A 117 -15.24 -11.63 6.01
N LEU A 118 -14.01 -11.57 6.53
CA LEU A 118 -13.73 -11.09 7.89
C LEU A 118 -14.11 -9.62 8.11
N PHE A 119 -14.23 -8.84 7.03
CA PHE A 119 -14.50 -7.40 7.10
C PHE A 119 -15.93 -7.04 6.71
N SER A 120 -16.76 -8.03 6.38
CA SER A 120 -18.13 -7.80 5.93
C SER A 120 -19.00 -7.08 6.98
N GLU A 121 -18.78 -7.38 8.26
CA GLU A 121 -19.50 -6.74 9.37
C GLU A 121 -19.03 -5.30 9.63
N LEU A 122 -17.77 -5.00 9.30
CA LEU A 122 -17.15 -3.68 9.48
C LEU A 122 -17.45 -2.71 8.31
N GLU A 123 -17.94 -3.22 7.18
CA GLU A 123 -18.26 -2.39 6.00
C GLU A 123 -19.59 -1.62 6.12
N ASN A 124 -20.44 -1.95 7.10
CA ASN A 124 -21.77 -1.37 7.33
C ASN A 124 -21.73 0.04 7.95
#